data_AF-A0A5M8RV20-F1
#
_entry.id   AF-A0A5M8RV20-F1
#
_cell.length_a   1.000
_cell.length_b   1.000
_cell.length_c   1.000
_cell.angle_alpha   90.00
_cell.angle_beta   90.00
_cell.angle_gamma   90.00
#
_symmetry.space_group_name_H-M   'P 1'
#
loop_
_entity.id
_entity.type
_entity.pdbx_description
1 polymer ?
#
loop_
_entity_poly.entity_id
_entity_poly.type
_entity_poly.pdbx_seq_one_letter_code
_entity_poly.pdbx_strand_id
1 'polypeptide(L)'
;MGFTSKNYKTSGGDKWVIGGELEVKAGAKVSGMPAGTPGPDSITSEMIGEGQVRNRNIGDGSVNSRNIGNGSVQNNHIQAKAVTLDKMGDDVTAKFTDIENRLKALEGSGGS
;
A
#
# COMPACT_ATOMS: atom_id res chain seq x y z
N MET A 1 36.21 -26.94 14.61
CA MET A 1 35.39 -28.18 14.72
C MET A 1 33.93 -27.80 14.56
N GLY A 2 33.26 -28.30 13.53
CA GLY A 2 31.80 -28.16 13.40
C GLY A 2 31.12 -29.22 14.25
N PHE A 3 30.30 -28.83 15.22
CA PHE A 3 29.49 -29.76 16.00
C PHE A 3 28.12 -29.88 15.31
N THR A 4 28.00 -30.78 14.34
CA THR A 4 26.66 -31.25 13.94
C THR A 4 26.32 -32.42 14.84
N SER A 5 25.60 -32.15 15.93
CA SER A 5 25.13 -33.18 16.84
C SER A 5 24.17 -34.13 16.09
N LYS A 6 24.16 -35.42 16.41
CA LYS A 6 23.15 -36.34 15.88
C LYS A 6 21.77 -35.92 16.39
N ASN A 7 20.71 -36.15 15.63
CA ASN A 7 19.35 -35.91 16.12
C ASN A 7 19.02 -36.90 17.24
N TYR A 8 18.39 -36.42 18.32
CA TYR A 8 18.05 -37.24 19.48
C TYR A 8 16.69 -36.86 20.07
N LYS A 9 16.03 -37.81 20.75
CA LYS A 9 14.84 -37.55 21.55
C LYS A 9 15.25 -37.13 22.96
N THR A 10 14.54 -36.20 23.58
CA THR A 10 14.77 -35.85 24.99
C THR A 10 14.39 -37.02 25.91
N SER A 11 14.87 -37.00 27.15
CA SER A 11 14.68 -38.08 28.14
C SER A 11 13.22 -38.41 28.47
N GLY A 12 12.25 -37.65 27.98
CA GLY A 12 10.80 -37.90 28.11
C GLY A 12 10.10 -38.30 26.81
N GLY A 13 10.80 -38.41 25.68
CA GLY A 13 10.22 -38.82 24.39
C GLY A 13 9.38 -37.76 23.67
N ASP A 14 8.88 -36.75 24.38
CA ASP A 14 7.94 -35.73 23.88
C ASP A 14 8.58 -34.69 22.95
N LYS A 15 9.90 -34.49 23.02
CA LYS A 15 10.61 -33.50 22.21
C LYS A 15 11.71 -34.15 21.39
N TRP A 16 11.77 -33.78 20.12
CA TRP A 16 12.86 -34.17 19.24
C TRP A 16 13.81 -32.99 19.02
N VAL A 17 15.10 -33.24 19.18
CA VAL A 17 16.16 -32.24 19.01
C VAL A 17 16.89 -32.51 17.71
N ILE A 18 16.93 -31.50 16.84
CA ILE A 18 17.73 -31.49 15.61
C ILE A 18 19.12 -30.97 15.97
N GLY A 19 20.16 -31.75 15.72
CA GLY A 19 21.54 -31.35 16.00
C GLY A 19 22.24 -30.64 14.84
N GLY A 20 21.48 -30.24 13.81
CA GLY A 20 21.92 -29.50 12.63
C GLY A 20 20.84 -28.54 12.13
N GLU A 21 20.94 -28.10 10.88
CA GLU A 21 19.97 -27.20 10.25
C GLU A 21 18.63 -27.91 10.00
N LEU A 22 17.53 -27.22 10.29
CA LEU A 22 16.18 -27.67 9.97
C LEU A 22 15.71 -26.96 8.70
N GLU A 23 15.57 -27.71 7.61
CA GLU A 23 14.94 -27.22 6.38
C GLU A 23 13.44 -27.54 6.38
N VAL A 24 12.59 -26.52 6.30
CA VAL A 24 11.14 -26.67 6.14
C VAL A 24 10.79 -26.40 4.67
N LYS A 25 10.51 -27.47 3.91
CA LYS A 25 10.18 -27.37 2.49
C LYS A 25 8.81 -26.73 2.27
N ALA A 26 8.63 -26.14 1.09
CA ALA A 26 7.34 -25.60 0.67
C ALA A 26 6.21 -26.64 0.82
N GLY A 27 5.09 -26.24 1.42
CA GLY A 27 3.95 -27.11 1.70
C GLY A 27 4.04 -27.93 2.99
N ALA A 28 5.17 -27.92 3.71
CA ALA A 28 5.24 -28.53 5.04
C ALA A 28 4.36 -27.76 6.03
N LYS A 29 3.61 -28.50 6.86
CA LYS A 29 2.77 -27.92 7.92
C LYS A 29 3.55 -27.90 9.22
N VAL A 30 3.62 -26.73 9.85
CA VAL A 30 4.15 -26.56 11.21
C VAL A 30 2.98 -26.24 12.13
N SER A 31 2.76 -27.06 13.16
CA SER A 31 1.74 -26.85 14.19
C SER A 31 2.36 -26.30 15.47
N GLY A 32 1.61 -25.52 16.25
CA GLY A 32 2.08 -25.00 17.54
C GLY A 32 2.99 -23.78 17.46
N MET A 33 3.01 -23.09 16.32
CA MET A 33 3.54 -21.72 16.24
C MET A 33 2.80 -20.82 17.25
N PRO A 34 3.48 -19.84 17.88
CA PRO A 34 2.83 -18.89 18.77
C PRO A 34 1.62 -18.26 18.08
N ALA A 35 0.50 -18.16 18.81
CA ALA A 35 -0.68 -17.44 18.33
C ALA A 35 -0.28 -16.01 17.97
N GLY A 36 -0.57 -15.60 16.72
CA GLY A 36 -0.15 -14.31 16.17
C GLY A 36 0.98 -14.40 15.14
N THR A 37 1.55 -15.58 14.88
CA THR A 37 2.46 -15.77 13.74
C THR A 37 1.66 -15.62 12.42
N PRO A 38 2.01 -14.66 11.54
CA PRO A 38 1.33 -14.47 10.26
C PRO A 38 1.41 -15.73 9.39
N GLY A 39 0.32 -16.08 8.72
CA GLY A 39 0.27 -17.22 7.79
C GLY A 39 1.12 -17.00 6.53
N PRO A 40 1.32 -18.05 5.70
CA PRO A 40 2.22 -18.00 4.54
C PRO A 40 1.90 -16.90 3.52
N ASP A 41 0.65 -16.42 3.47
CA ASP A 41 0.20 -15.35 2.57
C ASP A 41 -0.30 -14.12 3.33
N SER A 42 0.06 -13.98 4.61
CA SER A 42 -0.35 -12.86 5.45
C SER A 42 0.81 -11.89 5.64
N ILE A 43 0.55 -10.61 5.39
CA ILE A 43 1.42 -9.52 5.79
C ILE A 43 0.65 -8.61 6.75
N THR A 44 1.13 -8.50 7.99
CA THR A 44 0.59 -7.56 8.98
C THR A 44 1.43 -6.29 9.04
N SER A 45 0.91 -5.25 9.68
CA SER A 45 1.63 -3.99 9.88
C SER A 45 2.98 -4.18 10.56
N GLU A 46 3.07 -5.10 11.52
CA GLU A 46 4.26 -5.34 12.34
C GLU A 46 5.37 -6.03 11.54
N MET A 47 5.02 -6.69 10.42
CA MET A 47 6.00 -7.31 9.51
C MET A 47 6.65 -6.29 8.58
N ILE A 48 6.07 -5.09 8.45
CA ILE A 48 6.56 -4.04 7.56
C ILE A 48 7.31 -3.01 8.40
N GLY A 49 8.64 -3.07 8.33
CA GLY A 49 9.49 -2.03 8.93
C GLY A 49 9.26 -0.65 8.31
N GLU A 50 9.66 0.40 9.02
CA GLU A 50 9.60 1.77 8.52
C GLU A 50 10.34 1.92 7.19
N GLY A 51 9.71 2.58 6.22
CA GLY A 51 10.28 2.84 4.89
C GLY A 51 10.49 1.61 4.00
N GLN A 52 9.99 0.43 4.38
CA GLN A 52 10.19 -0.79 3.57
C GLN A 52 9.32 -0.83 2.31
N VAL A 53 8.12 -0.25 2.36
CA VAL A 53 7.26 -0.11 1.18
C VAL A 53 7.76 1.05 0.32
N ARG A 54 8.25 0.74 -0.87
CA ARG A 54 8.70 1.70 -1.88
C ARG A 54 7.77 1.67 -3.09
N ASN A 55 7.94 2.63 -4.00
CA ASN A 55 7.12 2.72 -5.22
C ASN A 55 7.10 1.40 -6.02
N ARG A 56 8.22 0.67 -6.08
CA ARG A 56 8.31 -0.60 -6.82
C ARG A 56 7.46 -1.73 -6.22
N ASN A 57 7.04 -1.59 -4.95
CA ASN A 57 6.16 -2.53 -4.27
C ASN A 57 4.67 -2.25 -4.53
N ILE A 58 4.35 -1.06 -5.07
CA ILE A 58 2.98 -0.62 -5.35
C ILE A 58 2.73 -0.81 -6.84
N GLY A 59 1.92 -1.81 -7.19
CA GLY A 59 1.55 -2.05 -8.59
C GLY A 59 0.61 -1.00 -9.15
N ASP A 60 0.55 -0.89 -10.48
CA ASP A 60 -0.36 0.02 -11.17
C ASP A 60 -1.82 -0.22 -10.77
N GLY A 61 -2.54 0.85 -10.47
CA GLY A 61 -3.94 0.80 -10.03
C GLY A 61 -4.17 0.26 -8.61
N SER A 62 -3.12 -0.10 -7.86
CA SER A 62 -3.26 -0.65 -6.50
C SER A 62 -3.74 0.38 -5.47
N VAL A 63 -3.46 1.66 -5.70
CA VAL A 63 -3.96 2.77 -4.88
C VAL A 63 -5.20 3.35 -5.54
N ASN A 64 -6.34 3.21 -4.89
CA ASN A 64 -7.62 3.80 -5.33
C ASN A 64 -8.18 4.77 -4.29
N SER A 65 -9.33 5.37 -4.58
CA SER A 65 -9.95 6.39 -3.72
C SER A 65 -10.18 5.92 -2.29
N ARG A 66 -10.47 4.64 -2.06
CA ARG A 66 -10.71 4.08 -0.72
C ARG A 66 -9.43 4.04 0.14
N ASN A 67 -8.26 4.04 -0.51
CA ASN A 67 -6.96 4.03 0.17
C ASN A 67 -6.52 5.45 0.56
N ILE A 68 -7.12 6.49 -0.04
CA ILE A 68 -6.73 7.89 0.14
C ILE A 68 -7.74 8.54 1.07
N GLY A 69 -7.32 8.81 2.30
CA GLY A 69 -8.14 9.49 3.29
C GLY A 69 -8.37 10.97 2.95
N ASN A 70 -9.39 11.55 3.58
CA ASN A 70 -9.60 13.00 3.51
C ASN A 70 -8.38 13.74 4.08
N GLY A 71 -7.88 14.72 3.34
CA GLY A 71 -6.68 15.50 3.70
C GLY A 71 -5.35 14.79 3.51
N SER A 72 -5.33 13.53 3.02
CA SER A 72 -4.08 12.81 2.76
C SER A 72 -3.29 13.36 1.57
N VAL A 73 -3.96 13.96 0.59
CA VAL A 73 -3.32 14.66 -0.53
C VAL A 73 -3.30 16.16 -0.22
N GLN A 74 -2.10 16.73 -0.11
CA GLN A 74 -1.84 18.13 0.19
C GLN A 74 -1.12 18.78 -1.00
N ASN A 75 -1.05 20.11 -1.01
CA ASN A 75 -0.45 20.84 -2.14
C ASN A 75 0.99 20.43 -2.46
N ASN A 76 1.80 20.10 -1.46
CA ASN A 76 3.18 19.62 -1.64
C ASN A 76 3.27 18.22 -2.28
N HIS A 77 2.19 17.42 -2.25
CA HIS A 77 2.14 16.12 -2.93
C HIS A 77 1.85 16.26 -4.44
N ILE A 78 1.34 17.42 -4.87
CA ILE A 78 0.90 17.67 -6.25
C ILE A 78 1.99 18.47 -6.95
N GLN A 79 2.60 17.89 -7.98
CA GLN A 79 3.58 18.60 -8.79
C GLN A 79 2.93 19.72 -9.61
N ALA A 80 3.74 20.71 -10.00
CA ALA A 80 3.28 21.76 -10.90
C ALA A 80 2.69 21.14 -12.19
N LYS A 81 1.51 21.65 -12.60
CA LYS A 81 0.76 21.18 -13.77
C LYS A 81 0.24 19.74 -13.70
N ALA A 82 0.29 19.07 -12.54
CA ALA A 82 -0.23 17.71 -12.40
C ALA A 82 -1.77 17.62 -12.50
N VAL A 83 -2.48 18.70 -12.15
CA VAL A 83 -3.92 18.81 -12.33
C VAL A 83 -4.19 19.60 -13.61
N THR A 84 -4.73 18.93 -14.62
CA THR A 84 -5.16 19.54 -15.89
C THR A 84 -6.67 19.84 -15.85
N LEU A 85 -7.16 20.60 -16.84
CA LEU A 85 -8.58 20.88 -17.00
C LEU A 85 -9.45 19.61 -17.01
N ASP A 86 -9.00 18.56 -17.70
CA ASP A 86 -9.70 17.25 -17.75
C ASP A 86 -9.81 16.54 -16.39
N LYS A 87 -9.08 17.00 -15.37
CA LYS A 87 -9.12 16.47 -13.99
C LYS A 87 -9.99 17.33 -13.07
N MET A 88 -10.51 18.46 -13.53
CA MET A 88 -11.38 19.34 -12.77
C MET A 88 -12.80 18.80 -12.76
N GLY A 89 -13.52 19.01 -11.65
CA GLY A 89 -14.91 18.62 -11.54
C GLY A 89 -15.83 19.46 -12.43
N ASP A 90 -16.95 18.87 -12.82
CA ASP A 90 -17.99 19.51 -13.64
C ASP A 90 -18.54 20.79 -13.00
N ASP A 91 -18.53 20.87 -11.67
CA ASP A 91 -18.92 22.05 -10.92
C ASP A 91 -17.99 23.25 -11.18
N VAL A 92 -16.70 23.00 -11.32
CA VAL A 92 -15.71 24.05 -11.61
C VAL A 92 -15.80 24.48 -13.08
N THR A 93 -15.95 23.54 -14.00
CA THR A 93 -16.09 23.85 -15.44
C THR A 93 -17.39 24.59 -15.74
N ALA A 94 -18.48 24.24 -15.04
CA ALA A 94 -19.73 24.99 -15.11
C ALA A 94 -19.57 26.44 -14.64
N LYS A 95 -18.81 26.69 -13.57
CA LYS A 95 -18.51 28.05 -13.10
C LYS A 95 -17.73 28.86 -14.13
N PHE A 96 -16.76 28.26 -14.83
CA PHE A 96 -16.06 28.95 -15.92
C PHE A 96 -16.99 29.29 -17.08
N THR A 97 -17.88 28.37 -17.46
CA THR A 97 -18.87 28.60 -18.51
C THR A 97 -19.83 29.75 -18.15
N ASP A 98 -20.30 29.82 -16.90
CA ASP A 98 -21.11 30.94 -16.41
C ASP A 98 -20.38 32.28 -16.54
N ILE A 99 -19.11 32.31 -16.13
CA ILE A 99 -18.25 33.50 -16.23
C ILE A 99 -18.08 33.93 -17.69
N GLU A 100 -17.85 33.00 -18.61
CA GLU A 100 -17.73 33.28 -20.05
C GLU A 100 -19.01 33.90 -20.63
N ASN A 101 -20.17 33.37 -20.25
CA ASN A 101 -21.45 33.90 -20.71
C ASN A 101 -21.72 35.31 -20.19
N ARG A 102 -21.40 35.57 -18.93
CA ARG A 102 -21.53 36.89 -18.32
C ARG A 102 -20.58 37.91 -18.97
N LEU A 103 -19.37 37.49 -19.33
CA LEU A 103 -18.43 38.33 -20.06
C LEU A 103 -18.98 38.71 -21.45
N LYS A 104 -19.47 37.74 -22.21
CA LYS A 104 -20.09 37.98 -23.53
C LYS A 104 -21.27 38.95 -23.45
N ALA A 105 -22.10 38.84 -22.40
CA ALA A 105 -23.24 39.73 -22.20
C ALA A 105 -22.79 41.19 -21.95
N LEU A 106 -21.71 41.38 -21.17
CA LEU A 106 -21.16 42.72 -20.92
C LEU A 106 -20.54 43.31 -22.18
N GLU A 107 -19.72 42.54 -22.90
CA GLU A 107 -19.11 42.97 -24.17
C GLU A 107 -20.16 43.27 -25.25
N GLY A 108 -21.23 42.48 -25.32
CA GLY A 108 -22.34 42.70 -26.25
C GLY A 108 -23.24 43.89 -25.90
N SER A 109 -23.29 44.32 -24.64
CA SER A 109 -24.08 45.46 -24.19
C SER A 109 -23.42 46.84 -24.40
N GLY A 110 -22.11 46.87 -24.70
CA GLY A 110 -21.35 48.10 -24.90
C GLY A 110 -21.50 48.76 -26.28
N GLY A 111 -22.27 48.15 -27.18
CA GLY A 111 -22.55 48.64 -28.53
C GLY A 111 -23.98 49.12 -28.69
N SER A 112 -24.31 50.31 -28.17
CA SER A 112 -25.47 51.12 -28.56
C SER A 112 -25.19 52.58 -28.25
#